data_AF-A0A8S3EYQ2-F1
#
_entry.id   AF-A0A8S3EYQ2-F1
#
_cell.length_a   1.000
_cell.length_b   1.000
_cell.length_c   1.000
_cell.angle_alpha   90.00
_cell.angle_beta   90.00
_cell.angle_gamma   90.00
#
_symmetry.space_group_name_H-M   'P 1'
#
loop_
_entity.id
_entity.type
_entity.pdbx_description
1 polymer ?
#
loop_
_entity_poly.entity_id
_entity_poly.type
_entity_poly.pdbx_seq_one_letter_code
_entity_poly.pdbx_strand_id
1 'polypeptide(L)'
;FISKDEIKSQIQTINEELPGEIVDLLADNLYSAKSRQYLDLFIQRVKESFTLKETETGNDTTRKSEKKNTQEIIKQLHGNICIFSHSIEQLMAENETNLAENLQRHLIRSLCTDMCDAIIRELDSSANAKTGQLSIEERNKIIQKMSEPNRSQLSKVNESLNGKNVDTTLTRLEDACSELLQLILKRPNKKSEKDLILEIREKLKSKLTDEQDPAMILHLTVTLLFYAVQDGRFIHAPGKSVPALIKFLSKILPTNINQRLHEMQ
;
A
#
# COMPACT_ATOMS: atom_id res chain seq x y z
N PHE A 1 28.43 -12.54 7.20
CA PHE A 1 27.62 -11.78 8.18
C PHE A 1 28.60 -11.06 9.09
N ILE A 2 28.51 -9.73 9.17
CA ILE A 2 29.38 -8.93 10.05
C ILE A 2 28.88 -9.14 11.48
N SER A 3 29.78 -9.55 12.37
CA SER A 3 29.48 -9.76 13.78
C SER A 3 29.16 -8.41 14.48
N LYS A 4 28.40 -8.44 15.58
CA LYS A 4 28.10 -7.22 16.34
C LYS A 4 29.39 -6.50 16.78
N ASP A 5 30.43 -7.27 17.10
CA ASP A 5 31.73 -6.73 17.52
C ASP A 5 32.52 -6.09 16.37
N GLU A 6 32.40 -6.60 15.14
CA GLU A 6 32.95 -5.92 13.95
C GLU A 6 32.20 -4.62 13.63
N ILE A 7 30.88 -4.55 13.86
CA ILE A 7 30.11 -3.31 13.69
C ILE A 7 30.59 -2.25 14.69
N LYS A 8 30.80 -2.63 15.95
CA LYS A 8 31.35 -1.74 16.98
C LYS A 8 32.74 -1.23 16.59
N SER A 9 33.62 -2.14 16.15
CA SER A 9 34.98 -1.79 15.72
C SER A 9 34.97 -0.79 14.55
N GLN A 10 34.08 -0.97 13.56
CA GLN A 10 33.94 -0.03 12.45
C GLN A 10 33.39 1.33 12.88
N ILE A 11 32.44 1.38 13.82
CA ILE A 11 31.93 2.65 14.39
C ILE A 11 33.04 3.40 15.11
N GLN A 12 33.88 2.70 15.87
CA GLN A 12 35.02 3.28 16.57
C GLN A 12 36.15 3.73 15.64
N THR A 13 36.28 3.13 14.46
CA THR A 13 37.25 3.59 13.45
C THR A 13 36.83 4.93 12.82
N ILE A 14 35.53 5.25 12.85
CA ILE A 14 34.97 6.50 12.31
C ILE A 14 35.13 7.64 13.32
N ASN A 15 35.03 7.33 14.62
CA ASN A 15 35.33 8.29 15.68
C ASN A 15 35.72 7.57 16.98
N GLU A 16 37.00 7.65 17.33
CA GLU A 16 37.58 6.95 18.50
C GLU A 16 37.11 7.52 19.84
N GLU A 17 36.60 8.77 19.86
CA GLU A 17 36.17 9.45 21.08
C GLU A 17 34.72 9.11 21.50
N LEU A 18 34.02 8.26 20.74
CA LEU A 18 32.64 7.87 21.04
C LEU A 18 32.57 7.01 22.32
N PRO A 19 31.73 7.38 23.31
CA PRO A 19 31.51 6.57 24.50
C PRO A 19 30.98 5.17 24.17
N GLY A 20 31.51 4.14 24.82
CA GLY A 20 31.19 2.73 24.54
C GLY A 20 29.69 2.40 24.58
N GLU A 21 28.93 3.02 25.49
CA GLU A 21 27.48 2.84 25.59
C GLU A 21 26.74 3.31 24.33
N ILE A 22 27.24 4.36 23.67
CA ILE A 22 26.67 4.88 22.41
C ILE A 22 27.04 3.95 21.25
N VAL A 23 28.26 3.43 21.24
CA VAL A 23 28.71 2.43 20.24
C VAL A 23 27.89 1.14 20.37
N ASP A 24 27.57 0.71 21.59
CA ASP A 24 26.74 -0.45 21.87
C ASP A 24 25.29 -0.25 21.41
N LEU A 25 24.68 0.90 21.72
CA LEU A 25 23.31 1.25 21.28
C LEU A 25 23.20 1.31 19.75
N LEU A 26 24.20 1.87 19.07
CA LEU A 26 24.26 1.94 17.61
C LEU A 26 24.47 0.55 17.00
N ALA A 27 25.36 -0.25 17.58
CA ALA A 27 25.57 -1.62 17.16
C ALA A 27 24.31 -2.48 17.36
N ASP A 28 23.54 -2.28 18.44
CA ASP A 28 22.26 -2.97 18.67
C ASP A 28 21.19 -2.61 17.64
N ASN A 29 21.05 -1.33 17.32
CA ASN A 29 20.09 -0.87 16.31
C ASN A 29 20.48 -1.36 14.90
N LEU A 30 21.77 -1.37 14.57
CA LEU A 30 22.28 -1.85 13.27
C LEU A 30 22.29 -3.38 13.18
N TYR A 31 22.49 -4.08 14.30
CA TYR A 31 22.40 -5.53 14.42
C TYR A 31 20.96 -6.04 14.38
N SER A 32 19.95 -5.18 14.63
CA SER A 32 18.51 -5.51 14.52
C SER A 32 18.00 -5.75 13.08
N ALA A 33 18.80 -6.45 12.27
CA ALA A 33 18.48 -7.56 11.37
C ALA A 33 17.36 -7.48 10.30
N LYS A 34 16.39 -6.57 10.33
CA LYS A 34 15.32 -6.55 9.30
C LYS A 34 15.75 -5.89 8.00
N SER A 35 16.49 -4.79 8.03
CA SER A 35 16.80 -4.02 6.81
C SER A 35 17.88 -4.66 5.92
N ARG A 36 18.81 -5.44 6.51
CA ARG A 36 19.92 -6.06 5.76
C ARG A 36 19.52 -7.35 5.05
N GLN A 37 18.66 -8.18 5.67
CA GLN A 37 18.15 -9.40 5.05
C GLN A 37 17.32 -9.12 3.79
N TYR A 38 16.53 -8.03 3.78
CA TYR A 38 15.77 -7.61 2.59
C TYR A 38 16.67 -7.04 1.48
N LEU A 39 17.73 -6.29 1.85
CA LEU A 39 18.69 -5.74 0.89
C LEU A 39 19.56 -6.83 0.26
N ASP A 40 20.00 -7.82 1.04
CA ASP A 40 20.81 -8.95 0.56
C ASP A 40 19.97 -9.93 -0.30
N LEU A 41 18.70 -10.20 0.08
CA LEU A 41 17.75 -10.93 -0.78
C LEU A 41 17.48 -10.21 -2.11
N PHE A 42 17.39 -8.88 -2.08
CA PHE A 42 17.22 -8.05 -3.27
C PHE A 42 18.43 -8.16 -4.22
N ILE A 43 19.66 -8.04 -3.71
CA ILE A 43 20.89 -8.16 -4.53
C ILE A 43 21.09 -9.58 -5.06
N GLN A 44 20.68 -10.58 -4.28
CA GLN A 44 20.75 -11.98 -4.69
C GLN A 44 19.74 -12.27 -5.82
N ARG A 45 18.49 -11.80 -5.70
CA ARG A 45 17.44 -12.00 -6.72
C ARG A 45 17.73 -11.30 -8.04
N VAL A 46 18.34 -10.12 -8.02
CA VAL A 46 18.80 -9.39 -9.23
C VAL A 46 19.88 -10.18 -10.00
N LYS A 47 20.68 -11.00 -9.32
CA LYS A 47 21.72 -11.84 -9.96
C LYS A 47 21.17 -13.15 -10.53
N GLU A 48 20.06 -13.64 -9.98
CA GLU A 48 19.47 -14.93 -10.33
C GLU A 48 18.43 -14.83 -11.48
N SER A 49 17.93 -13.63 -11.81
CA SER A 49 16.81 -13.41 -12.75
C SER A 49 17.17 -13.36 -14.25
N PHE A 50 18.39 -13.72 -14.67
CA PHE A 50 18.77 -13.79 -16.09
C PHE A 50 18.22 -15.01 -16.86
N THR A 51 17.23 -15.76 -16.34
CA THR A 51 16.69 -16.96 -17.03
C THR A 51 15.16 -17.15 -16.88
N LEU A 52 14.41 -16.69 -17.90
CA LEU A 52 13.17 -17.20 -18.54
C LEU A 52 11.83 -17.45 -17.77
N LYS A 53 10.82 -16.62 -18.16
CA LYS A 53 9.46 -16.87 -18.74
C LYS A 53 8.24 -17.44 -17.95
N GLU A 54 7.22 -16.54 -17.83
CA GLU A 54 5.74 -16.56 -18.02
C GLU A 54 4.88 -17.87 -18.03
N THR A 55 3.70 -17.86 -17.36
CA THR A 55 2.31 -17.74 -17.96
C THR A 55 1.13 -18.16 -17.02
N GLU A 56 0.07 -17.31 -17.01
CA GLU A 56 -1.43 -17.42 -16.90
C GLU A 56 -2.19 -18.79 -16.74
N THR A 57 -3.48 -19.00 -16.36
CA THR A 57 -4.76 -18.24 -16.10
C THR A 57 -5.91 -19.15 -15.52
N GLY A 58 -6.97 -18.55 -14.90
CA GLY A 58 -8.44 -18.90 -14.95
C GLY A 58 -9.05 -20.08 -14.15
N ASN A 59 -10.38 -20.29 -13.93
CA ASN A 59 -11.62 -19.47 -13.80
C ASN A 59 -12.82 -20.38 -13.32
N ASP A 60 -13.93 -19.78 -12.83
CA ASP A 60 -15.37 -20.19 -13.01
C ASP A 60 -16.20 -21.11 -12.03
N THR A 61 -16.52 -20.66 -10.80
CA THR A 61 -17.65 -21.20 -9.96
C THR A 61 -18.68 -20.12 -9.55
N THR A 62 -18.92 -19.14 -10.42
CA THR A 62 -18.77 -17.71 -10.12
C THR A 62 -19.99 -16.97 -9.51
N ARG A 63 -21.28 -17.25 -9.80
CA ARG A 63 -22.39 -16.29 -9.46
C ARG A 63 -22.95 -16.18 -8.03
N LYS A 64 -23.10 -17.30 -7.30
CA LYS A 64 -23.55 -17.25 -5.89
C LYS A 64 -22.38 -16.98 -4.93
N SER A 65 -21.21 -17.45 -5.34
CA SER A 65 -19.94 -16.95 -4.83
C SER A 65 -19.74 -15.48 -5.20
N GLU A 66 -20.19 -14.96 -6.34
CA GLU A 66 -19.91 -13.59 -6.82
C GLU A 66 -20.47 -12.55 -5.85
N LYS A 67 -21.71 -12.66 -5.35
CA LYS A 67 -22.24 -11.71 -4.35
C LYS A 67 -21.48 -11.78 -3.02
N LYS A 68 -21.19 -13.01 -2.56
CA LYS A 68 -20.36 -13.23 -1.37
C LYS A 68 -18.94 -12.66 -1.59
N ASN A 69 -18.44 -12.77 -2.81
CA ASN A 69 -17.14 -12.31 -3.28
C ASN A 69 -17.11 -10.78 -3.41
N THR A 70 -18.17 -10.12 -3.90
CA THR A 70 -18.22 -8.65 -3.98
C THR A 70 -18.23 -8.03 -2.59
N GLN A 71 -19.01 -8.56 -1.65
CA GLN A 71 -18.97 -8.08 -0.26
C GLN A 71 -17.61 -8.35 0.42
N GLU A 72 -16.96 -9.46 0.09
CA GLU A 72 -15.61 -9.78 0.58
C GLU A 72 -14.54 -8.86 -0.02
N ILE A 73 -14.63 -8.55 -1.32
CA ILE A 73 -13.83 -7.54 -2.01
C ILE A 73 -14.02 -6.17 -1.37
N ILE A 74 -15.27 -5.76 -1.10
CA ILE A 74 -15.57 -4.49 -0.42
C ILE A 74 -14.91 -4.45 0.96
N LYS A 75 -14.99 -5.54 1.74
CA LYS A 75 -14.34 -5.63 3.06
C LYS A 75 -12.81 -5.57 2.95
N GLN A 76 -12.22 -6.25 1.97
CA GLN A 76 -10.78 -6.23 1.75
C GLN A 76 -10.30 -4.84 1.33
N LEU A 77 -11.02 -4.19 0.40
CA LEU A 77 -10.75 -2.81 -0.01
C LEU A 77 -10.86 -1.85 1.17
N HIS A 78 -11.93 -1.95 1.97
CA HIS A 78 -12.12 -1.15 3.18
C HIS A 78 -10.97 -1.28 4.16
N GLY A 79 -10.59 -2.52 4.50
CA GLY A 79 -9.46 -2.79 5.39
C GLY A 79 -8.18 -2.15 4.87
N ASN A 80 -7.86 -2.36 3.59
CA ASN A 80 -6.69 -1.77 2.95
C ASN A 80 -6.70 -0.24 3.00
N ILE A 81 -7.83 0.39 2.65
CA ILE A 81 -7.99 1.85 2.72
C ILE A 81 -7.73 2.34 4.14
N CYS A 82 -8.22 1.66 5.18
CA CYS A 82 -7.95 2.04 6.57
C CYS A 82 -6.45 2.02 6.91
N ILE A 83 -5.73 0.94 6.55
CA ILE A 83 -4.28 0.83 6.79
C ILE A 83 -3.50 1.97 6.12
N PHE A 84 -3.82 2.22 4.84
CA PHE A 84 -3.12 3.23 4.07
C PHE A 84 -3.48 4.65 4.52
N SER A 85 -4.74 4.91 4.91
CA SER A 85 -5.17 6.19 5.46
C SER A 85 -4.41 6.51 6.75
N HIS A 86 -4.31 5.54 7.66
CA HIS A 86 -3.59 5.73 8.91
C HIS A 86 -2.09 6.05 8.69
N SER A 87 -1.45 5.37 7.74
CA SER A 87 -0.04 5.63 7.41
C SER A 87 0.15 7.02 6.79
N ILE A 88 -0.83 7.50 6.01
CA ILE A 88 -0.84 8.86 5.46
C ILE A 88 -0.99 9.92 6.55
N GLU A 89 -1.90 9.72 7.52
CA GLU A 89 -2.09 10.64 8.65
C GLU A 89 -0.77 10.85 9.41
N GLN A 90 0.00 9.78 9.61
CA GLN A 90 1.28 9.87 10.31
C GLN A 90 2.34 10.59 9.48
N LEU A 91 2.38 10.38 8.15
CA LEU A 91 3.25 11.18 7.27
C LEU A 91 2.89 12.67 7.31
N MET A 92 1.61 13.02 7.42
CA MET A 92 1.18 14.41 7.64
C MET A 92 1.70 14.95 8.98
N ALA A 93 1.62 14.16 10.05
CA ALA A 93 2.13 14.53 11.37
C ALA A 93 3.67 14.70 11.38
N GLU A 94 4.38 13.98 10.52
CA GLU A 94 5.83 14.09 10.31
C GLU A 94 6.24 15.25 9.38
N ASN A 95 5.28 16.11 8.98
CA ASN A 95 5.46 17.23 8.05
C ASN A 95 5.85 16.84 6.61
N GLU A 96 5.60 15.59 6.19
CA GLU A 96 5.76 15.14 4.80
C GLU A 96 4.50 15.43 3.96
N THR A 97 3.98 16.66 4.08
CA THR A 97 2.67 17.08 3.54
C THR A 97 2.53 16.80 2.05
N ASN A 98 3.54 17.14 1.24
CA ASN A 98 3.48 16.95 -0.20
C ASN A 98 3.40 15.46 -0.60
N LEU A 99 4.13 14.59 0.11
CA LEU A 99 4.09 13.16 -0.13
C LEU A 99 2.73 12.60 0.29
N ALA A 100 2.28 12.95 1.50
CA ALA A 100 1.00 12.51 2.03
C ALA A 100 -0.20 12.96 1.18
N GLU A 101 -0.24 14.22 0.71
CA GLU A 101 -1.30 14.69 -0.20
C GLU A 101 -1.32 13.93 -1.54
N ASN A 102 -0.15 13.57 -2.07
CA ASN A 102 -0.04 12.77 -3.28
C ASN A 102 -0.55 11.34 -3.07
N LEU A 103 -0.26 10.75 -1.91
CA LEU A 103 -0.76 9.42 -1.53
C LEU A 103 -2.27 9.45 -1.28
N GLN A 104 -2.82 10.48 -0.61
CA GLN A 104 -4.27 10.65 -0.44
C GLN A 104 -4.99 10.67 -1.78
N ARG A 105 -4.52 11.51 -2.71
CA ARG A 105 -5.12 11.63 -4.04
C ARG A 105 -5.04 10.31 -4.81
N HIS A 106 -3.96 9.55 -4.65
CA HIS A 106 -3.85 8.25 -5.28
C HIS A 106 -4.82 7.24 -4.67
N LEU A 107 -4.89 7.15 -3.34
CA LEU A 107 -5.77 6.22 -2.63
C LEU A 107 -7.25 6.44 -2.99
N ILE A 108 -7.68 7.71 -3.09
CA ILE A 108 -9.04 8.06 -3.54
C ILE A 108 -9.31 7.57 -4.97
N ARG A 109 -8.36 7.80 -5.89
CA ARG A 109 -8.52 7.44 -7.32
C ARG A 109 -8.28 5.97 -7.64
N SER A 110 -7.80 5.20 -6.67
CA SER A 110 -7.54 3.77 -6.78
C SER A 110 -8.57 3.03 -5.93
N LEU A 111 -8.21 2.65 -4.71
CA LEU A 111 -9.00 1.73 -3.88
C LEU A 111 -10.36 2.30 -3.48
N CYS A 112 -10.48 3.61 -3.21
CA CYS A 112 -11.80 4.19 -2.92
C CYS A 112 -12.71 4.18 -4.17
N THR A 113 -12.13 4.39 -5.35
CA THR A 113 -12.86 4.29 -6.63
C THR A 113 -13.24 2.83 -6.91
N ASP A 114 -12.33 1.88 -6.70
CA ASP A 114 -12.62 0.44 -6.82
C ASP A 114 -13.74 0.00 -5.89
N MET A 115 -13.75 0.50 -4.66
CA MET A 115 -14.79 0.21 -3.67
C MET A 115 -16.14 0.82 -4.09
N CYS A 116 -16.15 2.05 -4.61
CA CYS A 116 -17.36 2.66 -5.17
C CYS A 116 -17.90 1.84 -6.35
N ASP A 117 -17.04 1.43 -7.28
CA ASP A 117 -17.41 0.62 -8.42
C ASP A 117 -17.94 -0.76 -8.00
N ALA A 118 -17.38 -1.37 -6.95
CA ALA A 118 -17.88 -2.61 -6.38
C ALA A 118 -19.29 -2.45 -5.79
N ILE A 119 -19.57 -1.35 -5.09
CA ILE A 119 -20.91 -1.03 -4.59
C ILE A 119 -21.88 -0.84 -5.76
N ILE A 120 -21.49 -0.09 -6.80
CA ILE A 120 -22.30 0.12 -8.00
C ILE A 120 -22.62 -1.20 -8.68
N ARG A 121 -21.65 -2.11 -8.82
CA ARG A 121 -21.83 -3.44 -9.42
C ARG A 121 -22.76 -4.34 -8.62
N GLU A 122 -22.74 -4.23 -7.29
CA GLU A 122 -23.66 -4.99 -6.44
C GLU A 122 -25.11 -4.49 -6.61
N LEU A 123 -25.29 -3.18 -6.80
CA LEU A 123 -26.61 -2.55 -6.94
C LEU A 123 -27.16 -2.56 -8.37
N ASP A 124 -26.29 -2.59 -9.38
CA ASP A 124 -26.66 -2.61 -10.80
C ASP A 124 -25.80 -3.60 -11.59
N SER A 125 -26.39 -4.76 -11.87
CA SER A 125 -25.75 -5.82 -12.65
C SER A 125 -25.32 -5.42 -14.07
N SER A 126 -25.86 -4.34 -14.64
CA SER A 126 -25.41 -3.83 -15.95
C SER A 126 -23.97 -3.32 -15.91
N ALA A 127 -23.45 -2.97 -14.73
CA ALA A 127 -22.06 -2.59 -14.52
C ALA A 127 -21.09 -3.79 -14.57
N ASN A 128 -21.59 -5.03 -14.45
CA ASN A 128 -20.77 -6.25 -14.48
C ASN A 128 -20.24 -6.60 -15.87
N ALA A 129 -20.84 -6.03 -16.93
CA ALA A 129 -20.35 -6.20 -18.30
C ALA A 129 -18.99 -5.51 -18.54
N LYS A 130 -18.52 -4.69 -17.60
CA LYS A 130 -17.29 -3.91 -17.73
C LYS A 130 -16.19 -4.43 -16.83
N THR A 131 -15.06 -4.73 -17.45
CA THR A 131 -13.79 -5.07 -16.79
C THR A 131 -13.04 -3.82 -16.37
N GLY A 132 -12.46 -3.79 -15.17
CA GLY A 132 -11.65 -2.66 -14.68
C GLY A 132 -12.46 -1.54 -14.02
N GLN A 133 -11.85 -0.38 -13.77
CA GLN A 133 -12.54 0.77 -13.16
C GLN A 133 -13.55 1.41 -14.10
N LEU A 134 -14.69 1.86 -13.56
CA LEU A 134 -15.68 2.64 -14.29
C LEU A 134 -15.20 4.08 -14.47
N SER A 135 -15.38 4.62 -15.68
CA SER A 135 -15.14 6.05 -15.92
C SER A 135 -16.10 6.91 -15.09
N ILE A 136 -15.75 8.18 -14.90
CA ILE A 136 -16.61 9.14 -14.19
C ILE A 136 -17.97 9.27 -14.90
N GLU A 137 -17.97 9.36 -16.23
CA GLU A 137 -19.16 9.44 -17.06
C GLU A 137 -20.01 8.17 -16.95
N GLU A 138 -19.37 7.02 -16.86
CA GLU A 138 -20.04 5.73 -16.71
C GLU A 138 -20.72 5.61 -15.35
N ARG A 139 -20.01 5.94 -14.26
CA ARG A 139 -20.59 6.01 -12.91
C ARG A 139 -21.78 6.94 -12.89
N ASN A 140 -21.65 8.16 -13.44
CA ASN A 140 -22.74 9.13 -13.51
C ASN A 140 -23.96 8.59 -14.25
N LYS A 141 -23.77 7.98 -15.42
CA LYS A 141 -24.86 7.40 -16.21
C LYS A 141 -25.59 6.27 -15.49
N ILE A 142 -24.87 5.44 -14.74
CA ILE A 142 -25.46 4.33 -13.98
C ILE A 142 -26.23 4.90 -12.78
N ILE A 143 -25.59 5.75 -11.98
CA ILE A 143 -26.19 6.36 -10.77
C ILE A 143 -27.48 7.12 -11.11
N GLN A 144 -27.50 7.89 -12.20
CA GLN A 144 -28.69 8.65 -12.63
C GLN A 144 -29.90 7.77 -12.96
N LYS A 145 -29.68 6.51 -13.35
CA LYS A 145 -30.76 5.56 -13.66
C LYS A 145 -31.31 4.86 -12.43
N MET A 146 -30.58 4.86 -11.31
CA MET A 146 -31.01 4.21 -10.09
C MET A 146 -32.20 4.94 -9.44
N SER A 147 -33.02 4.22 -8.68
CA SER A 147 -34.07 4.81 -7.83
C SER A 147 -33.48 5.38 -6.54
N GLU A 148 -34.25 6.20 -5.83
CA GLU A 148 -33.91 6.54 -4.44
C GLU A 148 -34.05 5.31 -3.53
N PRO A 149 -33.22 5.18 -2.47
CA PRO A 149 -32.17 6.10 -2.03
C PRO A 149 -30.80 5.90 -2.74
N ASN A 150 -30.65 4.87 -3.58
CA ASN A 150 -29.38 4.51 -4.21
C ASN A 150 -28.77 5.68 -4.98
N ARG A 151 -29.59 6.41 -5.75
CA ARG A 151 -29.14 7.56 -6.54
C ARG A 151 -28.52 8.65 -5.67
N SER A 152 -29.22 9.12 -4.64
CA SER A 152 -28.73 10.21 -3.79
C SER A 152 -27.47 9.82 -3.02
N GLN A 153 -27.42 8.61 -2.44
CA GLN A 153 -26.25 8.18 -1.67
C GLN A 153 -25.02 7.93 -2.55
N LEU A 154 -25.18 7.24 -3.68
CA LEU A 154 -24.05 7.03 -4.60
C LEU A 154 -23.58 8.31 -5.27
N SER A 155 -24.46 9.31 -5.48
CA SER A 155 -24.04 10.63 -5.96
C SER A 155 -23.07 11.30 -4.98
N LYS A 156 -23.35 11.25 -3.68
CA LYS A 156 -22.44 11.77 -2.64
C LYS A 156 -21.10 11.03 -2.63
N VAL A 157 -21.10 9.70 -2.73
CA VAL A 157 -19.86 8.91 -2.83
C VAL A 157 -19.08 9.32 -4.07
N ASN A 158 -19.73 9.36 -5.23
CA ASN A 158 -19.12 9.68 -6.51
C ASN A 158 -18.50 11.09 -6.53
N GLU A 159 -19.16 12.08 -5.92
CA GLU A 159 -18.62 13.42 -5.72
C GLU A 159 -17.36 13.42 -4.85
N SER A 160 -17.34 12.63 -3.77
CA SER A 160 -16.17 12.59 -2.87
C SER A 160 -14.92 12.00 -3.48
N LEU A 161 -15.05 11.21 -4.56
CA LEU A 161 -13.90 10.69 -5.31
C LEU A 161 -13.11 11.79 -6.05
N ASN A 162 -13.66 13.01 -6.14
CA ASN A 162 -12.93 14.19 -6.61
C ASN A 162 -12.32 15.02 -5.46
N GLY A 163 -12.54 14.59 -4.21
CA GLY A 163 -12.05 15.24 -3.01
C GLY A 163 -10.54 15.09 -2.80
N LYS A 164 -10.07 15.69 -1.70
CA LYS A 164 -8.66 15.65 -1.29
C LYS A 164 -8.42 14.84 0.00
N ASN A 165 -9.48 14.53 0.74
CA ASN A 165 -9.42 13.91 2.05
C ASN A 165 -9.96 12.47 1.97
N VAL A 166 -9.11 11.50 2.30
CA VAL A 166 -9.44 10.08 2.24
C VAL A 166 -10.53 9.75 3.27
N ASP A 167 -10.43 10.25 4.50
CA ASP A 167 -11.40 9.91 5.56
C ASP A 167 -12.81 10.35 5.23
N THR A 168 -12.98 11.53 4.64
CA THR A 168 -14.28 12.03 4.17
C THR A 168 -14.88 11.10 3.11
N THR A 169 -14.04 10.60 2.20
CA THR A 169 -14.44 9.65 1.16
C THR A 169 -14.77 8.30 1.76
N LEU A 170 -13.96 7.83 2.71
CA LEU A 170 -14.14 6.56 3.40
C LEU A 170 -15.42 6.54 4.23
N THR A 171 -15.74 7.61 4.96
CA THR A 171 -17.02 7.73 5.69
C THR A 171 -18.21 7.60 4.74
N ARG A 172 -18.18 8.28 3.58
CA ARG A 172 -19.26 8.17 2.59
C ARG A 172 -19.39 6.76 2.02
N LEU A 173 -18.28 6.05 1.82
CA LEU A 173 -18.29 4.64 1.40
C LEU A 173 -18.85 3.72 2.49
N GLU A 174 -18.48 3.96 3.75
CA GLU A 174 -19.00 3.25 4.92
C GLU A 174 -20.52 3.44 5.06
N ASP A 175 -21.00 4.69 4.93
CA ASP A 175 -22.42 5.03 4.95
C ASP A 175 -23.19 4.35 3.81
N ALA A 176 -22.68 4.40 2.58
CA ALA A 176 -23.30 3.76 1.43
C ALA A 176 -23.36 2.22 1.58
N CYS A 177 -22.33 1.59 2.16
CA CYS A 177 -22.36 0.16 2.45
C CYS A 177 -23.41 -0.19 3.51
N SER A 178 -23.50 0.61 4.58
CA SER A 178 -24.47 0.42 5.64
C SER A 178 -25.92 0.59 5.13
N GLU A 179 -26.19 1.69 4.42
CA GLU A 179 -27.54 2.06 4.01
C GLU A 179 -28.04 1.26 2.80
N LEU A 180 -27.18 1.01 1.81
CA LEU A 180 -27.60 0.40 0.54
C LEU A 180 -27.40 -1.11 0.49
N LEU A 181 -26.33 -1.61 1.14
CA LEU A 181 -25.95 -3.02 1.11
C LEU A 181 -26.23 -3.75 2.44
N GLN A 182 -26.70 -3.04 3.47
CA GLN A 182 -26.84 -3.57 4.84
C GLN A 182 -25.53 -4.18 5.35
N LEU A 183 -24.39 -3.64 4.88
CA LEU A 183 -23.06 -4.14 5.15
C LEU A 183 -22.37 -3.22 6.17
N ILE A 184 -22.26 -3.70 7.40
CA ILE A 184 -21.52 -2.99 8.46
C ILE A 184 -20.03 -3.24 8.29
N LEU A 185 -19.31 -2.19 7.89
CA LEU A 185 -17.86 -2.18 7.83
C LEU A 185 -17.28 -1.73 9.18
N LYS A 186 -16.36 -2.52 9.72
CA LYS A 186 -15.69 -2.22 10.99
C LYS A 186 -14.24 -1.89 10.69
N ARG A 187 -13.79 -0.71 11.11
CA ARG A 187 -12.37 -0.36 11.01
C ARG A 187 -11.51 -1.41 11.74
N PRO A 188 -10.36 -1.82 11.16
CA PRO A 188 -9.51 -2.82 11.77
C PRO A 188 -9.12 -2.43 13.20
N ASN A 189 -9.28 -3.35 14.14
CA ASN A 189 -8.65 -3.23 15.45
C ASN A 189 -7.17 -3.67 15.38
N LYS A 190 -6.40 -3.41 16.43
CA LYS A 190 -4.96 -3.73 16.48
C LYS A 190 -4.59 -5.17 16.10
N LYS A 191 -5.48 -6.15 16.33
CA LYS A 191 -5.24 -7.55 15.93
C LYS A 191 -5.48 -7.73 14.43
N SER A 192 -6.66 -7.36 13.94
CA SER A 192 -6.98 -7.46 12.51
C SER A 192 -6.08 -6.60 11.63
N GLU A 193 -5.59 -5.48 12.16
CA GLU A 193 -4.64 -4.60 11.51
C GLU A 193 -3.31 -5.33 11.27
N LYS A 194 -2.79 -6.03 12.29
CA LYS A 194 -1.59 -6.87 12.15
C LYS A 194 -1.78 -7.97 11.12
N ASP A 195 -2.92 -8.66 11.16
CA ASP A 195 -3.22 -9.75 10.22
C ASP A 195 -3.27 -9.22 8.77
N LEU A 196 -3.91 -8.08 8.55
CA LEU A 196 -3.99 -7.43 7.24
C LEU A 196 -2.63 -6.91 6.75
N ILE A 197 -1.84 -6.32 7.64
CA ILE A 197 -0.46 -5.89 7.34
C ILE A 197 0.39 -7.10 6.93
N LEU A 198 0.25 -8.25 7.61
CA LEU A 198 0.93 -9.48 7.23
C LEU A 198 0.49 -9.97 5.85
N GLU A 199 -0.82 -9.96 5.56
CA GLU A 199 -1.36 -10.33 4.24
C GLU A 199 -0.78 -9.44 3.13
N ILE A 200 -0.83 -8.11 3.30
CA ILE A 200 -0.28 -7.14 2.35
C ILE A 200 1.21 -7.43 2.12
N ARG A 201 1.98 -7.67 3.19
CA ARG A 201 3.41 -7.94 3.11
C ARG A 201 3.71 -9.19 2.31
N GLU A 202 3.04 -10.30 2.60
CA GLU A 202 3.29 -11.56 1.91
C GLU A 202 2.85 -11.48 0.44
N LYS A 203 1.74 -10.80 0.14
CA LYS A 203 1.31 -10.53 -1.24
C LYS A 203 2.33 -9.73 -2.03
N LEU A 204 2.89 -8.66 -1.45
CA LEU A 204 3.93 -7.85 -2.10
C LEU A 204 5.24 -8.63 -2.29
N LYS A 205 5.64 -9.46 -1.32
CA LYS A 205 6.82 -10.33 -1.43
C LYS A 205 6.68 -11.39 -2.51
N SER A 206 5.50 -12.02 -2.60
CA SER A 206 5.19 -12.98 -3.66
C SER A 206 5.27 -12.27 -5.01
N LYS A 207 4.59 -11.13 -5.18
CA LYS A 207 4.64 -10.36 -6.42
C LYS A 207 6.06 -9.98 -6.82
N LEU A 208 6.88 -9.53 -5.86
CA LEU A 208 8.28 -9.16 -6.11
C LEU A 208 9.14 -10.37 -6.53
N THR A 209 8.80 -11.58 -6.07
CA THR A 209 9.57 -12.79 -6.43
C THR A 209 9.40 -13.16 -7.89
N ASP A 210 8.22 -12.92 -8.46
CA ASP A 210 7.87 -13.31 -9.83
C ASP A 210 7.99 -12.14 -10.82
N GLU A 211 8.14 -10.90 -10.33
CA GLU A 211 8.21 -9.70 -11.15
C GLU A 211 9.52 -9.59 -11.95
N GLN A 212 9.40 -9.20 -13.22
CA GLN A 212 10.54 -9.03 -14.13
C GLN A 212 10.68 -7.60 -14.62
N ASP A 213 9.63 -6.78 -14.54
CA ASP A 213 9.70 -5.37 -14.93
C ASP A 213 10.55 -4.57 -13.93
N PRO A 214 11.68 -3.97 -14.33
CA PRO A 214 12.57 -3.26 -13.40
C PRO A 214 11.90 -2.10 -12.67
N ALA A 215 10.97 -1.38 -13.32
CA ALA A 215 10.26 -0.28 -12.69
C ALA A 215 9.29 -0.77 -11.60
N MET A 216 8.60 -1.88 -11.85
CA MET A 216 7.74 -2.53 -10.85
C MET A 216 8.56 -3.14 -9.71
N ILE A 217 9.71 -3.77 -9.99
CA ILE A 217 10.64 -4.27 -8.97
C ILE A 217 11.07 -3.13 -8.04
N LEU A 218 11.52 -1.99 -8.59
CA LEU A 218 11.90 -0.82 -7.80
C LEU A 218 10.72 -0.31 -6.96
N HIS A 219 9.53 -0.20 -7.56
CA HIS A 219 8.33 0.26 -6.87
C HIS A 219 7.95 -0.63 -5.67
N LEU A 220 7.91 -1.96 -5.88
CA LEU A 220 7.62 -2.95 -4.84
C LEU A 220 8.69 -2.93 -3.74
N THR A 221 9.96 -2.82 -4.13
CA THR A 221 11.10 -2.74 -3.22
C THR A 221 11.02 -1.50 -2.33
N VAL A 222 10.79 -0.32 -2.91
CA VAL A 222 10.65 0.94 -2.16
C VAL A 222 9.45 0.89 -1.20
N THR A 223 8.35 0.26 -1.61
CA THR A 223 7.16 0.09 -0.74
C THR A 223 7.44 -0.85 0.44
N LEU A 224 8.14 -1.96 0.20
CA LEU A 224 8.56 -2.89 1.27
C LEU A 224 9.63 -2.29 2.18
N LEU A 225 10.53 -1.47 1.64
CA LEU A 225 11.54 -0.76 2.40
C LEU A 225 10.90 0.30 3.31
N PHE A 226 9.91 1.04 2.79
CA PHE A 226 9.09 1.94 3.61
C PHE A 226 8.48 1.19 4.79
N TYR A 227 7.83 0.06 4.55
CA TYR A 227 7.29 -0.79 5.62
C TYR A 227 8.35 -1.19 6.66
N ALA A 228 9.54 -1.56 6.20
CA ALA A 228 10.61 -2.03 7.09
C ALA A 228 11.17 -0.92 8.01
N VAL A 229 11.29 0.31 7.51
CA VAL A 229 11.87 1.43 8.27
C VAL A 229 10.84 2.27 9.01
N GLN A 230 9.56 2.15 8.65
CA GLN A 230 8.46 2.91 9.24
C GLN A 230 7.64 2.07 10.21
N ASP A 231 8.28 1.20 11.00
CA ASP A 231 7.64 0.38 12.05
C ASP A 231 6.41 -0.41 11.61
N GLY A 232 6.43 -0.90 10.37
CA GLY A 232 5.39 -1.75 9.83
C GLY A 232 4.22 -1.01 9.16
N ARG A 233 4.38 0.29 8.89
CA ARG A 233 3.40 1.12 8.17
C ARG A 233 3.45 0.84 6.67
N PHE A 234 2.28 0.67 6.05
CA PHE A 234 2.19 0.45 4.61
C PHE A 234 1.59 1.65 3.90
N ILE A 235 2.04 1.89 2.68
CA ILE A 235 1.52 2.95 1.81
C ILE A 235 0.98 2.36 0.53
N HIS A 236 -0.09 2.94 0.02
CA HIS A 236 -0.54 2.72 -1.34
C HIS A 236 -0.03 3.88 -2.20
N ALA A 237 1.04 3.62 -2.96
CA ALA A 237 1.71 4.63 -3.75
C ALA A 237 1.64 4.31 -5.25
N PRO A 238 1.47 5.33 -6.12
CA PRO A 238 1.68 5.14 -7.54
C PRO A 238 3.19 5.12 -7.85
N GLY A 239 3.59 4.50 -8.97
CA GLY A 239 4.99 4.48 -9.41
C GLY A 239 5.65 5.87 -9.49
N LYS A 240 4.88 6.90 -9.89
CA LYS A 240 5.36 8.30 -9.92
C LYS A 240 5.76 8.89 -8.56
N SER A 241 5.31 8.29 -7.45
CA SER A 241 5.70 8.71 -6.10
C SER A 241 7.01 8.08 -5.65
N VAL A 242 7.56 7.10 -6.39
CA VAL A 242 8.81 6.41 -6.04
C VAL A 242 9.97 7.38 -5.80
N PRO A 243 10.23 8.41 -6.64
CA PRO A 243 11.32 9.35 -6.36
C PRO A 243 11.14 10.13 -5.05
N ALA A 244 9.90 10.54 -4.75
CA ALA A 244 9.59 11.23 -3.50
C ALA A 244 9.73 10.31 -2.28
N LEU A 245 9.37 9.04 -2.43
CA LEU A 245 9.55 8.02 -1.40
C LEU A 245 11.03 7.71 -1.17
N ILE A 246 11.83 7.57 -2.21
CA ILE A 246 13.29 7.40 -2.07
C ILE A 246 13.87 8.61 -1.34
N LYS A 247 13.52 9.84 -1.75
CA LYS A 247 13.98 11.06 -1.06
C LYS A 247 13.60 11.08 0.42
N PHE A 248 12.40 10.62 0.77
CA PHE A 248 11.97 10.49 2.16
C PHE A 248 12.81 9.45 2.90
N LEU A 249 12.94 8.25 2.34
CA LEU A 249 13.72 7.15 2.91
C LEU A 249 15.19 7.53 3.11
N SER A 250 15.77 8.33 2.21
CA SER A 250 17.15 8.77 2.31
C SER A 250 17.46 9.61 3.55
N LYS A 251 16.44 10.22 4.17
CA LYS A 251 16.61 10.97 5.43
C LYS A 251 16.80 10.05 6.64
N ILE A 252 16.41 8.78 6.51
CA ILE A 252 16.23 7.84 7.62
C ILE A 252 17.17 6.63 7.47
N LEU A 253 17.56 6.33 6.23
CA LEU A 253 18.43 5.21 5.90
C LEU A 253 19.93 5.52 6.13
N PRO A 254 20.72 4.52 6.54
CA PRO A 254 22.18 4.59 6.55
C PRO A 254 22.78 4.92 5.17
N THR A 255 23.88 5.66 5.14
CA THR A 255 24.55 6.18 3.93
C THR A 255 24.82 5.12 2.86
N ASN A 256 25.22 3.91 3.27
CA ASN A 256 25.51 2.79 2.37
C ASN A 256 24.27 2.22 1.66
N ILE A 257 23.08 2.29 2.28
CA ILE A 257 21.82 1.88 1.65
C ILE A 257 21.35 2.98 0.68
N ASN A 258 21.53 4.25 1.07
CA ASN A 258 21.20 5.39 0.22
C ASN A 258 21.98 5.43 -1.09
N GLN A 259 23.28 5.14 -1.04
CA GLN A 259 24.10 5.11 -2.24
C GLN A 259 23.57 4.08 -3.26
N ARG A 260 23.17 2.89 -2.80
CA ARG A 260 22.60 1.84 -3.64
C ARG A 260 21.22 2.18 -4.19
N LEU A 261 20.36 2.85 -3.40
CA LEU A 261 19.06 3.31 -3.88
C LEU A 261 19.19 4.35 -5.00
N HIS A 262 20.21 5.21 -4.94
CA HIS A 262 20.48 6.19 -5.99
C HIS A 262 21.06 5.56 -7.27
N GLU A 263 21.84 4.48 -7.16
CA GLU A 263 22.36 3.73 -8.31
C GLU A 263 21.25 3.00 -9.11
N MET A 264 20.07 2.82 -8.52
CA MET A 264 18.91 2.15 -9.14
C MET A 264 17.91 3.11 -9.81
N GLN A 265 18.13 4.42 -9.74
CA GLN A 265 17.31 5.45 -10.40
C GLN A 265 17.72 5.62 -11.86
#